data_AF-A0A2G4SRZ6-F1
#
_entry.id   AF-A0A2G4SRZ6-F1
#
_cell.length_a   1.000
_cell.length_b   1.000
_cell.length_c   1.000
_cell.angle_alpha   90.00
_cell.angle_beta   90.00
_cell.angle_gamma   90.00
#
_symmetry.space_group_name_H-M   'P 1'
#
loop_
_entity.id
_entity.type
_entity.pdbx_description
1 polymer ?
#
loop_
_entity_poly.entity_id
_entity_poly.type
_entity_poly.pdbx_seq_one_letter_code
_entity_poly.pdbx_strand_id
1 'polypeptide(L)'
;MPVIKKPKRLLGAFWVRKFISILEIIFDDTDILVFDGDGGCIDTSTPSSESQFGRRVDIFVSVGEQEDLISLASFETKREDTVVGAQICQQAKNHRTNAETLNGFNYLLQGNTSNFIYVDLVGPSGCMVQVRRHGDYFICQSLGGFHIPTEMVELDFLENFLTMLYTWKA
;
A
#
# COMPACT_ATOMS: atom_id res chain seq x y z
N MET A 1 -40.79 3.14 11.78
CA MET A 1 -39.68 3.93 11.22
C MET A 1 -38.69 2.98 10.58
N PRO A 2 -38.36 3.07 9.29
CA PRO A 2 -37.33 2.23 8.71
C PRO A 2 -35.96 2.72 9.17
N VAL A 3 -35.17 1.80 9.73
CA VAL A 3 -33.77 2.02 10.08
C VAL A 3 -33.00 2.26 8.79
N ILE A 4 -32.56 3.51 8.58
CA ILE A 4 -31.67 3.88 7.48
C ILE A 4 -30.34 3.15 7.72
N LYS A 5 -30.13 2.04 7.01
CA LYS A 5 -28.82 1.36 6.96
C LYS A 5 -27.82 2.35 6.37
N LYS A 6 -26.88 2.85 7.18
CA LYS A 6 -25.74 3.62 6.67
C LYS A 6 -25.05 2.78 5.58
N PRO A 7 -24.71 3.37 4.42
CA PRO A 7 -24.10 2.62 3.34
C PRO A 7 -22.73 2.08 3.79
N LYS A 8 -22.43 0.81 3.46
CA LYS A 8 -21.15 0.10 3.69
C LYS A 8 -19.92 0.75 3.03
N ARG A 9 -20.03 1.98 2.53
CA ARG A 9 -19.10 2.63 1.58
C ARG A 9 -17.81 3.21 2.19
N LEU A 10 -17.55 3.07 3.51
CA LEU A 10 -16.44 3.78 4.18
C LEU A 10 -15.52 2.92 5.07
N LEU A 11 -15.72 1.60 5.15
CA LEU A 11 -14.96 0.74 6.08
C LEU A 11 -13.50 0.54 5.66
N GLY A 12 -13.20 0.31 4.38
CA GLY A 12 -11.82 0.03 3.93
C GLY A 12 -10.84 1.17 4.24
N ALA A 13 -11.18 2.40 3.84
CA ALA A 13 -10.35 3.57 4.13
C ALA A 13 -10.27 3.91 5.63
N PHE A 14 -11.22 3.46 6.44
CA PHE A 14 -11.13 3.58 7.90
C PHE A 14 -10.10 2.60 8.46
N TRP A 15 -10.17 1.33 8.06
CA TRP A 15 -9.24 0.29 8.53
C TRP A 15 -7.79 0.56 8.11
N VAL A 16 -7.58 1.00 6.87
CA VAL A 16 -6.24 1.36 6.39
C VAL A 16 -5.66 2.51 7.22
N ARG A 17 -6.45 3.56 7.53
CA ARG A 17 -5.96 4.66 8.36
C ARG A 17 -5.68 4.22 9.80
N LYS A 18 -6.51 3.35 10.37
CA LYS A 18 -6.24 2.76 11.68
C LYS A 18 -4.98 1.91 11.69
N PHE A 19 -4.76 1.14 10.63
CA PHE A 19 -3.54 0.36 10.43
C PHE A 19 -2.32 1.26 10.34
N ILE A 20 -2.37 2.34 9.55
CA ILE A 20 -1.30 3.35 9.49
C ILE A 20 -0.99 3.90 10.88
N SER A 21 -2.01 4.30 11.66
CA SER A 21 -1.79 4.79 13.03
C SER A 21 -1.16 3.74 13.96
N ILE A 22 -1.46 2.46 13.77
CA ILE A 22 -0.79 1.39 14.53
C ILE A 22 0.68 1.28 14.11
N LEU A 23 0.96 1.34 12.80
CA LEU A 23 2.33 1.32 12.30
C LEU A 23 3.14 2.54 12.77
N GLU A 24 2.55 3.74 12.79
CA GLU A 24 3.17 4.95 13.33
C GLU A 24 3.60 4.77 14.81
N ILE A 25 2.79 4.09 15.62
CA ILE A 25 3.12 3.79 17.03
C ILE A 25 4.22 2.72 17.12
N ILE A 26 4.14 1.67 16.31
CA ILE A 26 5.09 0.54 16.36
C ILE A 26 6.47 0.94 15.87
N PHE A 27 6.51 1.84 14.89
CA PHE A 27 7.75 2.32 14.29
C PHE A 27 8.23 3.63 14.90
N ASP A 28 7.58 4.12 15.96
CA ASP A 28 8.10 5.21 16.78
C ASP A 28 9.50 4.86 17.28
N ASP A 29 10.44 5.81 17.21
CA ASP A 29 11.87 5.62 17.48
C ASP A 29 12.60 4.56 16.61
N THR A 30 12.02 4.14 15.48
CA THR A 30 12.72 3.33 14.47
C THR A 30 13.14 4.18 13.27
N ASP A 31 13.95 3.60 12.39
CA ASP A 31 14.29 4.20 11.09
C ASP A 31 13.18 4.05 10.05
N ILE A 32 12.07 3.38 10.37
CA ILE A 32 10.91 3.17 9.51
C ILE A 32 9.93 4.34 9.70
N LEU A 33 9.86 5.24 8.73
CA LEU A 33 8.85 6.31 8.74
C LEU A 33 7.54 5.81 8.11
N VAL A 34 6.37 6.28 8.53
CA VAL A 34 5.09 5.94 7.87
C VAL A 34 4.35 7.22 7.54
N PHE A 35 3.94 7.38 6.28
CA PHE A 35 3.16 8.55 5.85
C PHE A 35 1.88 8.12 5.16
N ASP A 36 0.74 8.73 5.51
CA ASP A 36 -0.49 8.68 4.72
C ASP A 36 -0.39 9.72 3.59
N GLY A 37 -0.16 9.27 2.37
CA GLY A 37 -0.01 10.12 1.19
C GLY A 37 -1.34 10.60 0.61
N ASP A 38 -2.28 11.03 1.45
CA ASP A 38 -3.46 11.80 1.07
C ASP A 38 -3.09 13.23 0.62
N GLY A 39 -2.09 13.32 -0.26
CA GLY A 39 -1.60 14.52 -0.93
C GLY A 39 -2.00 14.53 -2.40
N GLY A 40 -3.23 14.11 -2.71
CA GLY A 40 -3.79 14.41 -4.03
C GLY A 40 -3.74 15.92 -4.23
N CYS A 41 -3.10 16.38 -5.31
CA CYS A 41 -3.23 17.77 -5.75
C CYS A 41 -4.73 18.07 -5.83
N ILE A 42 -5.16 19.22 -5.28
CA ILE A 42 -6.57 19.64 -5.33
C ILE A 42 -7.08 19.60 -6.78
N ASP A 43 -6.21 19.82 -7.77
CA ASP A 43 -6.53 19.76 -9.20
C ASP A 43 -6.70 18.34 -9.78
N THR A 44 -6.15 17.29 -9.15
CA THR A 44 -6.36 15.89 -9.56
C THR A 44 -7.50 15.20 -8.81
N SER A 45 -8.14 15.89 -7.86
CA SER A 45 -9.33 15.44 -7.14
C SER A 45 -10.58 15.50 -8.03
N THR A 46 -10.57 14.78 -9.14
CA THR A 46 -11.82 14.54 -9.87
C THR A 46 -12.73 13.71 -8.96
N PRO A 47 -13.97 14.16 -8.69
CA PRO A 47 -14.93 13.35 -7.96
C PRO A 47 -15.30 12.18 -8.87
N SER A 48 -14.61 11.05 -8.73
CA SER A 48 -14.95 9.84 -9.46
C SER A 48 -16.30 9.35 -8.96
N SER A 49 -17.31 9.71 -9.72
CA SER A 49 -18.65 9.14 -9.68
C SER A 49 -18.55 7.61 -9.68
N GLU A 50 -19.05 6.98 -8.62
CA GLU A 50 -19.38 5.56 -8.56
C GLU A 50 -18.26 4.56 -8.89
N SER A 51 -17.00 4.83 -8.53
CA SER A 51 -15.95 3.81 -8.71
C SER A 51 -16.23 2.58 -7.84
N GLN A 52 -16.17 1.39 -8.45
CA GLN A 52 -16.16 0.09 -7.75
C GLN A 52 -14.89 -0.09 -6.89
N PHE A 53 -13.94 0.84 -7.02
CA PHE A 53 -12.65 0.85 -6.36
C PHE A 53 -12.63 1.88 -5.23
N GLY A 54 -11.97 1.54 -4.13
CA GLY A 54 -11.84 2.39 -2.94
C GLY A 54 -10.77 3.48 -3.11
N ARG A 55 -10.59 4.30 -2.07
CA ARG A 55 -9.62 5.39 -2.05
C ARG A 55 -8.19 4.83 -2.19
N ARG A 56 -7.36 5.53 -2.97
CA ARG A 56 -5.91 5.35 -3.02
C ARG A 56 -5.32 5.78 -1.67
N VAL A 57 -4.56 4.90 -1.04
CA VAL A 57 -3.76 5.23 0.14
C VAL A 57 -2.31 4.94 -0.21
N ASP A 58 -1.49 5.96 -0.12
CA ASP A 58 -0.07 5.85 -0.37
C ASP A 58 0.58 5.73 1.00
N ILE A 59 1.09 4.56 1.36
CA ILE A 59 1.92 4.43 2.56
C ILE A 59 3.34 4.64 2.07
N PHE A 60 4.07 5.65 2.54
CA PHE A 60 5.51 5.74 2.28
C PHE A 60 6.27 5.28 3.53
N VAL A 61 7.21 4.37 3.34
CA VAL A 61 8.19 4.00 4.37
C VAL A 61 9.56 4.21 3.82
N SER A 62 10.38 5.00 4.51
CA SER A 62 11.82 5.17 4.27
C SER A 62 12.57 4.50 5.42
N VAL A 63 13.78 3.99 5.15
CA VAL A 63 14.72 3.40 6.12
C VAL A 63 16.11 3.95 5.81
N GLY A 64 16.88 4.35 6.83
CA GLY A 64 18.28 4.79 6.71
C GLY A 64 19.13 4.16 7.83
N GLU A 65 20.39 3.75 7.61
CA GLU A 65 21.55 4.64 7.39
C GLU A 65 22.40 4.36 6.12
N GLN A 66 22.10 3.34 5.32
CA GLN A 66 22.88 2.96 4.12
C GLN A 66 21.94 2.73 2.93
N GLU A 67 21.93 3.66 1.95
CA GLU A 67 21.46 3.63 0.54
C GLU A 67 20.19 2.87 0.09
N ASP A 68 19.59 1.99 0.88
CA ASP A 68 18.40 1.22 0.53
C ASP A 68 17.14 1.90 1.08
N LEU A 69 16.63 2.83 0.28
CA LEU A 69 15.32 3.40 0.48
C LEU A 69 14.27 2.32 0.29
N ILE A 70 13.70 1.82 1.40
CA ILE A 70 12.34 1.33 1.36
C ILE A 70 11.49 2.50 0.83
N SER A 71 10.52 2.23 -0.01
CA SER A 71 9.50 3.19 -0.40
C SER A 71 8.25 2.39 -0.60
N LEU A 72 7.50 2.20 0.50
CA LEU A 72 6.13 1.74 0.36
C LEU A 72 5.43 2.70 -0.64
N ALA A 73 4.76 2.11 -1.62
CA ALA A 73 4.16 2.86 -2.71
C ALA A 73 2.67 2.54 -2.82
N SER A 74 2.04 3.33 -3.67
CA SER A 74 0.60 3.49 -3.79
C SER A 74 -0.18 2.18 -3.95
N PHE A 75 -1.32 2.10 -3.27
CA PHE A 75 -2.36 1.15 -3.64
C PHE A 75 -3.76 1.75 -3.59
N GLU A 76 -4.60 1.27 -4.50
CA GLU A 76 -6.03 1.52 -4.52
C GLU A 76 -6.72 0.36 -3.78
N THR A 77 -7.33 0.64 -2.62
CA THR A 77 -8.00 -0.42 -1.85
C THR A 77 -9.17 -0.96 -2.65
N LYS A 78 -9.12 -2.23 -3.04
CA LYS A 78 -10.21 -2.87 -3.79
C LYS A 78 -11.35 -3.20 -2.83
N ARG A 79 -12.60 -3.14 -3.28
CA ARG A 79 -13.72 -3.61 -2.45
C ARG A 79 -13.64 -5.13 -2.30
N GLU A 80 -14.04 -5.63 -1.13
CA GLU A 80 -14.05 -7.05 -0.81
C GLU A 80 -14.92 -7.88 -1.78
N ASP A 81 -15.99 -7.28 -2.31
CA ASP A 81 -16.92 -7.90 -3.26
C ASP A 81 -16.51 -7.78 -4.74
N THR A 82 -15.30 -7.27 -5.02
CA THR A 82 -14.79 -7.14 -6.39
C THR A 82 -14.54 -8.52 -7.00
N VAL A 83 -15.00 -8.75 -8.23
CA VAL A 83 -14.72 -10.00 -8.97
C VAL A 83 -13.21 -10.22 -9.10
N VAL A 84 -12.74 -11.45 -8.90
CA VAL A 84 -11.32 -11.84 -8.94
C VAL A 84 -10.59 -11.30 -10.18
N GLY A 85 -11.21 -11.38 -11.36
CA GLY A 85 -10.62 -10.85 -12.59
C GLY A 85 -10.33 -9.34 -12.52
N ALA A 86 -11.24 -8.55 -11.95
CA ALA A 86 -11.02 -7.13 -11.74
C ALA A 86 -9.95 -6.85 -10.67
N GLN A 87 -9.83 -7.70 -9.66
CA GLN A 87 -8.77 -7.59 -8.65
C GLN A 87 -7.37 -7.79 -9.27
N ILE A 88 -7.23 -8.76 -10.16
CA ILE A 88 -5.98 -9.05 -10.91
C ILE A 88 -5.66 -7.89 -11.86
N CYS A 89 -6.64 -7.41 -12.63
CA CYS A 89 -6.42 -6.28 -13.53
C CYS A 89 -5.95 -5.02 -12.77
N GLN A 90 -6.55 -4.75 -11.61
CA GLN A 90 -6.13 -3.62 -10.78
C GLN A 90 -4.76 -3.85 -10.14
N GLN A 91 -4.44 -5.07 -9.70
CA GLN A 91 -3.09 -5.39 -9.19
C GLN A 91 -2.03 -5.15 -10.28
N ALA A 92 -2.29 -5.59 -11.51
CA ALA A 92 -1.40 -5.35 -12.65
C ALA A 92 -1.28 -3.85 -13.01
N LYS A 93 -2.33 -3.06 -12.79
CA LYS A 93 -2.26 -1.60 -12.88
C LYS A 93 -1.35 -1.03 -11.77
N ASN A 94 -1.53 -1.45 -10.52
CA ASN A 94 -0.71 -1.00 -9.38
C ASN A 94 0.77 -1.35 -9.58
N HIS A 95 1.09 -2.56 -10.06
CA HIS A 95 2.47 -2.96 -10.45
C HIS A 95 3.09 -1.96 -11.43
N ARG A 96 2.38 -1.66 -12.53
CA ARG A 96 2.88 -0.75 -13.57
C ARG A 96 3.06 0.68 -13.06
N THR A 97 2.08 1.20 -12.33
CA THR A 97 2.13 2.57 -11.78
C THR A 97 3.27 2.73 -10.78
N ASN A 98 3.48 1.76 -9.88
CA ASN A 98 4.57 1.81 -8.92
C ASN A 98 5.94 1.67 -9.59
N ALA A 99 6.08 0.78 -10.59
CA ALA A 99 7.31 0.67 -11.38
C ALA A 99 7.64 1.96 -12.17
N GLU A 100 6.64 2.57 -12.79
CA GLU A 100 6.79 3.84 -13.50
C GLU A 100 7.18 4.98 -12.54
N THR A 101 6.59 5.01 -11.35
CA THR A 101 6.93 5.98 -10.30
C THR A 101 8.39 5.86 -9.85
N LEU A 102 8.87 4.63 -9.59
CA LEU A 102 10.28 4.39 -9.27
C LEU A 102 11.19 4.87 -10.41
N ASN A 103 10.84 4.53 -11.66
CA ASN A 103 11.62 4.95 -12.82
C ASN A 103 11.68 6.48 -12.94
N GLY A 104 10.55 7.16 -12.69
CA GLY A 104 10.46 8.61 -12.65
C GLY A 104 11.34 9.22 -11.57
N PHE A 105 11.32 8.68 -10.34
CA PHE A 105 12.22 9.14 -9.27
C PHE A 105 13.69 8.94 -9.62
N ASN A 106 14.07 7.77 -10.12
CA ASN A 106 15.44 7.51 -10.56
C ASN A 106 15.88 8.49 -11.65
N TYR A 107 15.01 8.81 -12.61
CA TYR A 107 15.31 9.78 -13.65
C TYR A 107 15.48 11.21 -13.10
N LEU A 108 14.53 11.67 -12.27
CA LEU A 108 14.52 13.05 -11.74
C LEU A 108 15.64 13.30 -10.72
N LEU A 109 15.91 12.32 -9.86
CA LEU A 109 16.89 12.43 -8.78
C LEU A 109 18.28 11.93 -9.18
N GLN A 110 18.45 11.47 -10.42
CA GLN A 110 19.65 10.77 -10.88
C GLN A 110 20.01 9.58 -9.96
N GLY A 111 18.98 8.95 -9.40
CA GLY A 111 19.09 7.84 -8.47
C GLY A 111 19.33 6.51 -9.19
N ASN A 112 19.76 5.51 -8.43
CA ASN A 112 19.97 4.14 -8.91
C ASN A 112 19.13 3.11 -8.14
N THR A 113 18.09 3.55 -7.41
CA THR A 113 17.27 2.69 -6.56
C THR A 113 16.73 1.54 -7.39
N SER A 114 17.21 0.34 -7.10
CA SER A 114 16.94 -0.85 -7.91
C SER A 114 15.77 -1.65 -7.36
N ASN A 115 15.43 -1.50 -6.08
CA ASN A 115 14.39 -2.27 -5.40
C ASN A 115 13.58 -1.37 -4.48
N PHE A 116 12.27 -1.60 -4.42
CA PHE A 116 11.41 -1.13 -3.34
C PHE A 116 10.30 -2.15 -3.11
N ILE A 117 9.60 -2.04 -2.00
CA ILE A 117 8.39 -2.82 -1.73
C ILE A 117 7.19 -1.90 -1.69
N TYR A 118 6.03 -2.40 -2.03
CA TYR A 118 4.77 -1.72 -1.78
C TYR A 118 3.71 -2.72 -1.32
N VAL A 119 2.62 -2.23 -0.75
CA VAL A 119 1.51 -3.04 -0.28
C VAL A 119 0.37 -2.95 -1.29
N ASP A 120 -0.29 -4.04 -1.66
CA ASP A 120 -1.54 -4.03 -2.43
C ASP A 120 -2.69 -4.56 -1.57
N LEU A 121 -3.80 -3.82 -1.45
CA LEU A 121 -4.92 -4.19 -0.58
C LEU A 121 -6.22 -4.51 -1.33
N VAL A 122 -6.95 -5.48 -0.79
CA VAL A 122 -8.32 -5.87 -1.14
C VAL A 122 -9.11 -6.02 0.15
N GLY A 123 -9.95 -5.03 0.48
CA GLY A 123 -10.56 -4.95 1.79
C GLY A 123 -9.48 -4.91 2.90
N PRO A 124 -9.58 -5.74 3.94
CA PRO A 124 -8.54 -5.85 4.97
C PRO A 124 -7.38 -6.77 4.57
N SER A 125 -7.52 -7.58 3.53
CA SER A 125 -6.45 -8.48 3.08
C SER A 125 -5.48 -7.75 2.16
N GLY A 126 -4.19 -8.01 2.35
CA GLY A 126 -3.12 -7.36 1.61
C GLY A 126 -2.05 -8.33 1.12
N CYS A 127 -1.23 -7.87 0.18
CA CYS A 127 0.05 -8.52 -0.10
C CYS A 127 1.16 -7.48 -0.16
N MET A 128 2.35 -7.87 0.29
CA MET A 128 3.57 -7.10 0.09
C MET A 128 4.21 -7.53 -1.22
N VAL A 129 4.58 -6.57 -2.05
CA VAL A 129 5.14 -6.79 -3.38
C VAL A 129 6.45 -6.05 -3.49
N GLN A 130 7.52 -6.78 -3.80
CA GLN A 130 8.78 -6.18 -4.20
C GLN A 130 8.75 -5.85 -5.69
N VAL A 131 9.18 -4.64 -6.03
CA VAL A 131 9.45 -4.22 -7.40
C VAL A 131 10.95 -4.04 -7.54
N ARG A 132 11.54 -4.77 -8.48
CA ARG A 132 12.97 -4.77 -8.78
C ARG A 132 13.21 -4.39 -10.23
N ARG A 133 14.07 -3.40 -10.48
CA ARG A 133 14.58 -3.10 -11.81
C ARG A 133 15.60 -4.16 -12.24
N HIS A 134 15.42 -4.69 -13.44
CA HIS A 134 16.33 -5.64 -14.06
C HIS A 134 16.57 -5.23 -15.51
N GLY A 135 17.64 -4.46 -15.75
CA GLY A 135 17.91 -3.82 -17.03
C GLY A 135 16.81 -2.83 -17.41
N ASP A 136 16.14 -3.11 -18.53
CA ASP A 136 15.05 -2.30 -19.09
C ASP A 136 13.65 -2.73 -18.60
N TYR A 137 13.57 -3.74 -17.73
CA TYR A 137 12.31 -4.28 -17.24
C TYR A 137 12.19 -4.15 -15.72
N PHE A 138 10.96 -4.20 -15.23
CA PHE A 138 10.67 -4.29 -13.80
C PHE A 138 10.04 -5.66 -13.50
N ILE A 139 10.54 -6.30 -12.45
CA ILE A 139 10.03 -7.56 -11.92
C ILE A 139 9.23 -7.21 -10.67
N CYS A 140 7.95 -7.58 -10.65
CA CYS A 140 7.09 -7.47 -9.48
C CYS A 140 6.93 -8.86 -8.86
N GLN A 141 7.42 -9.05 -7.65
CA GLN A 141 7.39 -10.31 -6.92
C GLN A 141 6.57 -10.15 -5.63
N SER A 142 5.59 -11.01 -5.42
CA SER A 142 4.89 -11.09 -4.14
C SER A 142 5.83 -11.65 -3.07
N LEU A 143 5.96 -10.94 -1.95
CA LEU A 143 6.71 -11.38 -0.77
C LEU A 143 5.82 -12.18 0.20
N GLY A 144 4.51 -11.95 0.16
CA GLY A 144 3.54 -12.69 0.96
C GLY A 144 2.25 -11.90 1.20
N GLY A 145 1.23 -12.62 1.64
CA GLY A 145 -0.06 -12.03 2.04
C GLY A 145 -0.05 -11.64 3.51
N PHE A 146 -0.86 -10.64 3.87
CA PHE A 146 -1.13 -10.27 5.25
C PHE A 146 -2.59 -9.81 5.41
N HIS A 147 -3.01 -9.59 6.65
CA HIS A 147 -4.34 -9.10 6.97
C HIS A 147 -4.24 -7.91 7.92
N ILE A 148 -4.95 -6.84 7.61
CA ILE A 148 -5.10 -5.67 8.48
C ILE A 148 -6.09 -6.03 9.58
N PRO A 149 -5.70 -5.95 10.86
CA PRO A 149 -6.62 -6.19 11.96
C PRO A 149 -7.83 -5.25 11.90
N THR A 150 -9.02 -5.83 11.81
CA THR A 150 -10.30 -5.13 11.89
C THR A 150 -10.94 -5.26 13.27
N GLU A 151 -10.48 -6.23 14.07
CA GLU A 151 -10.89 -6.43 15.46
C GLU A 151 -9.66 -6.63 16.35
N MET A 152 -9.80 -6.36 17.66
CA MET A 152 -8.69 -6.51 18.60
C MET A 152 -8.13 -7.93 18.67
N VAL A 153 -8.97 -8.95 18.46
CA VAL A 153 -8.57 -10.36 18.43
C VAL A 153 -7.69 -10.69 17.22
N GLU A 154 -7.67 -9.84 16.20
CA GLU A 154 -6.90 -10.04 14.97
C GLU A 154 -5.52 -9.38 15.02
N LEU A 155 -5.15 -8.73 16.14
CA LEU A 155 -3.87 -8.02 16.26
C LEU A 155 -2.67 -8.93 16.02
N ASP A 156 -2.76 -10.21 16.35
CA ASP A 156 -1.71 -11.20 16.10
C ASP A 156 -1.38 -11.35 14.60
N PHE A 157 -2.30 -11.01 13.70
CA PHE A 157 -2.03 -11.02 12.24
C PHE A 157 -1.02 -9.96 11.80
N LEU A 158 -0.77 -8.96 12.65
CA LEU A 158 0.25 -7.94 12.40
C LEU A 158 1.67 -8.53 12.43
N GLU A 159 1.90 -9.58 13.22
CA GLU A 159 3.20 -10.23 13.34
C GLU A 159 3.75 -10.67 11.98
N ASN A 160 2.88 -11.22 11.12
CA ASN A 160 3.27 -11.65 9.78
C ASN A 160 3.66 -10.47 8.89
N PHE A 161 2.94 -9.34 8.96
CA PHE A 161 3.31 -8.12 8.22
C PHE A 161 4.67 -7.60 8.67
N LEU A 162 4.90 -7.49 9.98
CA LEU A 162 6.16 -7.02 10.55
C LEU A 162 7.31 -7.97 10.20
N THR A 163 7.09 -9.29 10.31
CA THR A 163 8.09 -10.30 9.95
C THR A 163 8.51 -10.17 8.50
N MET A 164 7.57 -10.03 7.57
CA MET A 164 7.89 -9.81 6.15
C MET A 164 8.67 -8.53 5.94
N LEU A 165 8.27 -7.42 6.58
CA LEU A 165 8.93 -6.13 6.44
C LEU A 165 10.38 -6.19 6.94
N TYR A 166 10.60 -6.72 8.15
CA TYR A 166 11.94 -6.83 8.74
C TYR A 166 12.80 -7.87 8.03
N THR A 167 12.22 -8.96 7.52
CA THR A 167 12.96 -9.95 6.71
C THR A 167 13.41 -9.35 5.37
N TRP A 168 12.60 -8.48 4.77
CA TRP A 168 12.99 -7.82 3.52
C TRP A 168 14.03 -6.71 3.75
N LYS A 169 13.96 -6.03 4.90
CA LYS A 169 14.93 -4.99 5.30
C LYS A 169 16.31 -5.55 5.64
N ALA A 170 16.38 -6.75 6.24
CA ALA A 170 17.62 -7.38 6.72
C ALA A 170 18.55 -7.83 5.58
#